data_AF-A0A0F9EK85-F1
#
_entry.id   AF-A0A0F9EK85-F1
#
_cell.length_a   1.000
_cell.length_b   1.000
_cell.length_c   1.000
_cell.angle_alpha   90.00
_cell.angle_beta   90.00
_cell.angle_gamma   90.00
#
_symmetry.space_group_name_H-M   'P 1'
#
loop_
_entity.id
_entity.type
_entity.pdbx_description
1 polymer ?
#
loop_
_entity_poly.entity_id
_entity_poly.type
_entity_poly.pdbx_seq_one_letter_code
_entity_poly.pdbx_strand_id
1 'polypeptide(L)'
;ITGAHRFDRYIYINNNKKLKKEIKNNIYKKYNVEKNKKLIVFATGHGNLFHGRSPYTFETPNDIEKMYYCVLNTVKHMKDSYLIIKLHPNDPQIFLPEEIIKHYSIKNAIVIQKGNTEFILAASDCVITTTSGTGLEAMIVEKPVIQLKFRKLIVIVIEKRTKIRLYFLRLDFNIRVKFFFLINIIFL
;
A
#
# COMPACT_ATOMS: atom_id res chain seq x y z
N ILE A 1 18.73 -9.76 16.27
CA ILE A 1 19.40 -9.74 14.95
C ILE A 1 19.99 -8.34 14.71
N THR A 2 19.17 -7.30 14.73
CA THR A 2 19.57 -5.90 14.52
C THR A 2 19.67 -5.10 15.82
N GLY A 3 19.15 -5.65 16.94
CA GLY A 3 19.01 -4.92 18.22
C GLY A 3 17.72 -4.10 18.30
N ALA A 4 17.04 -3.89 17.18
CA ALA A 4 15.72 -3.26 17.12
C ALA A 4 14.63 -4.33 17.05
N HIS A 5 13.95 -4.57 18.17
CA HIS A 5 12.94 -5.64 18.32
C HIS A 5 11.88 -5.63 17.19
N ARG A 6 11.44 -4.44 16.76
CA ARG A 6 10.49 -4.29 15.64
C ARG A 6 11.01 -4.88 14.33
N PHE A 7 12.24 -4.56 13.93
CA PHE A 7 12.82 -5.07 12.68
C PHE A 7 13.19 -6.54 12.78
N ASP A 8 13.58 -7.00 13.97
CA ASP A 8 13.86 -8.41 14.23
C ASP A 8 12.61 -9.29 14.02
N ARG A 9 11.42 -8.81 14.39
CA ARG A 9 10.15 -9.50 14.09
C ARG A 9 9.89 -9.63 12.59
N TYR A 10 10.11 -8.57 11.82
CA TYR A 10 9.95 -8.62 10.36
C TYR A 10 10.91 -9.63 9.72
N ILE A 11 12.16 -9.67 10.17
CA ILE A 11 13.16 -10.64 9.69
C ILE A 11 12.73 -12.06 10.05
N TYR A 12 12.27 -12.28 11.28
CA TYR A 12 11.77 -13.58 11.73
C TYR A 12 10.59 -14.07 10.88
N ILE A 13 9.59 -13.21 10.64
CA ILE A 13 8.44 -13.52 9.79
C ILE A 13 8.90 -13.85 8.37
N ASN A 14 9.83 -13.07 7.81
CA ASN A 14 10.31 -13.29 6.44
C ASN A 14 11.00 -14.65 6.27
N ASN A 15 11.81 -15.05 7.27
CA ASN A 15 12.56 -16.29 7.24
C ASN A 15 11.71 -17.53 7.55
N ASN A 16 10.52 -17.36 8.14
CA ASN A 16 9.63 -18.47 8.50
C ASN A 16 8.48 -18.65 7.48
N LYS A 17 8.68 -19.53 6.50
CA LYS A 17 7.70 -19.82 5.43
C LYS A 17 6.34 -20.29 5.96
N LYS A 18 6.33 -21.14 7.00
CA LYS A 18 5.10 -21.67 7.60
C LYS A 18 4.29 -20.54 8.23
N LEU A 19 4.94 -19.70 9.03
CA LEU A 19 4.33 -18.53 9.65
C LEU A 19 3.83 -17.53 8.61
N LYS A 20 4.60 -17.25 7.55
CA LYS A 20 4.17 -16.35 6.46
C LYS A 20 2.90 -16.84 5.78
N LYS A 21 2.78 -18.17 5.55
CA LYS A 21 1.56 -18.80 5.00
C LYS A 21 0.37 -18.68 5.97
N GLU A 22 0.60 -18.92 7.25
CA GLU A 22 -0.42 -18.79 8.30
C GLU A 22 -0.93 -17.35 8.41
N ILE A 23 -0.01 -16.38 8.49
CA ILE A 23 -0.34 -14.95 8.48
C ILE A 23 -1.17 -14.59 7.25
N LYS A 24 -0.75 -15.03 6.04
CA LYS A 24 -1.51 -14.77 4.81
C LYS A 24 -2.94 -15.31 4.91
N ASN A 25 -3.12 -16.57 5.33
CA ASN A 25 -4.44 -17.17 5.51
C ASN A 25 -5.29 -16.42 6.54
N ASN A 26 -4.71 -16.01 7.66
CA ASN A 26 -5.41 -15.29 8.72
C ASN A 26 -5.86 -13.90 8.26
N ILE A 27 -5.00 -13.17 7.53
CA ILE A 27 -5.35 -11.86 6.95
C ILE A 27 -6.45 -12.01 5.90
N TYR A 28 -6.35 -13.01 5.02
CA TYR A 28 -7.36 -13.25 3.99
C TYR A 28 -8.71 -13.60 4.61
N LYS A 29 -8.74 -14.47 5.62
CA LYS A 29 -9.95 -14.80 6.37
C LYS A 29 -10.52 -13.57 7.08
N LYS A 30 -9.68 -12.80 7.78
CA LYS A 30 -10.10 -11.65 8.59
C LYS A 30 -10.76 -10.55 7.76
N TYR A 31 -10.28 -10.30 6.55
CA TYR A 31 -10.78 -9.23 5.69
C TYR A 31 -11.58 -9.76 4.49
N ASN A 32 -12.02 -11.02 4.54
CA ASN A 32 -12.80 -11.68 3.50
C ASN A 32 -12.19 -11.56 2.09
N VAL A 33 -10.87 -11.71 1.99
CA VAL A 33 -10.14 -11.72 0.72
C VAL A 33 -10.19 -13.13 0.13
N GLU A 34 -10.66 -13.23 -1.10
CA GLU A 34 -10.66 -14.49 -1.85
C GLU A 34 -9.23 -15.03 -2.03
N LYS A 35 -9.02 -16.34 -1.85
CA LYS A 35 -7.68 -16.97 -1.83
C LYS A 35 -6.90 -16.85 -3.14
N ASN A 36 -7.59 -16.68 -4.26
CA ASN A 36 -7.00 -16.52 -5.59
C ASN A 36 -6.60 -15.06 -5.90
N LYS A 37 -7.03 -14.08 -5.10
CA LYS A 37 -6.69 -12.67 -5.32
C LYS A 37 -5.30 -12.33 -4.79
N LYS A 38 -4.63 -11.38 -5.43
CA LYS A 38 -3.45 -10.70 -4.93
C LYS A 38 -3.86 -9.64 -3.92
N LEU A 39 -3.11 -9.52 -2.83
CA LEU A 39 -3.36 -8.54 -1.79
C LEU A 39 -2.46 -7.32 -1.98
N ILE A 40 -3.04 -6.18 -2.34
CA ILE A 40 -2.36 -4.88 -2.38
C ILE A 40 -2.61 -4.16 -1.06
N VAL A 41 -1.58 -3.57 -0.47
CA VAL A 41 -1.71 -2.74 0.73
C VAL A 41 -1.32 -1.31 0.38
N PHE A 42 -2.24 -0.36 0.56
CA PHE A 42 -1.90 1.06 0.52
C PHE A 42 -1.75 1.59 1.94
N ALA A 43 -0.50 1.76 2.38
CA ALA A 43 -0.16 2.28 3.71
C ALA A 43 0.03 3.79 3.64
N THR A 44 -0.91 4.53 4.21
CA THR A 44 -0.90 6.00 4.20
C THR A 44 -0.16 6.56 5.41
N GLY A 45 0.55 7.67 5.20
CA GLY A 45 1.18 8.43 6.27
C GLY A 45 0.18 9.23 7.10
N HIS A 46 0.67 9.98 8.09
CA HIS A 46 -0.15 10.94 8.83
C HIS A 46 -0.50 12.12 7.91
N GLY A 47 -1.66 12.06 7.26
CA GLY A 47 -2.23 13.19 6.55
C GLY A 47 -2.96 14.07 7.56
N ASN A 48 -2.47 15.28 7.82
CA ASN A 48 -3.25 16.30 8.51
C ASN A 48 -3.91 17.20 7.47
N LEU A 49 -5.02 16.75 6.87
CA LEU A 49 -5.76 17.55 5.87
C LEU A 49 -6.27 18.87 6.43
N PHE A 50 -6.60 18.90 7.72
CA PHE A 50 -7.22 20.07 8.35
C PHE A 50 -6.23 21.17 8.76
N HIS A 51 -4.91 20.94 8.67
CA HIS A 51 -3.89 21.91 9.08
C HIS A 51 -3.01 22.42 7.92
N GLY A 52 -3.45 22.25 6.67
CA GLY A 52 -2.87 22.96 5.52
C GLY A 52 -1.53 22.45 5.00
N ARG A 53 -0.82 21.57 5.74
CA ARG A 53 0.34 20.75 5.32
C ARG A 53 0.70 19.79 6.45
N SER A 54 1.06 18.54 6.12
CA SER A 54 1.79 17.71 7.08
C SER A 54 3.20 18.27 7.22
N PRO A 55 3.81 18.40 8.42
CA PRO A 55 5.21 18.79 8.53
C PRO A 55 6.16 17.78 7.87
N TYR A 56 5.67 16.58 7.55
CA TYR A 56 6.45 15.49 6.97
C TYR A 56 6.18 15.28 5.47
N THR A 57 5.17 15.95 4.91
CA THR A 57 4.72 15.67 3.55
C THR A 57 4.29 16.97 2.85
N PHE A 58 4.66 17.13 1.57
CA PHE A 58 4.39 18.35 0.80
C PHE A 58 3.02 18.33 0.10
N GLU A 59 2.26 17.25 0.26
CA GLU A 59 0.95 17.04 -0.33
C GLU A 59 -0.11 17.94 0.29
N THR A 60 -0.88 18.61 -0.57
CA THR A 60 -2.08 19.35 -0.19
C THR A 60 -3.27 18.41 -0.01
N PRO A 61 -4.38 18.88 0.57
CA PRO A 61 -5.61 18.09 0.63
C PRO A 61 -6.11 17.51 -0.68
N ASN A 62 -6.10 18.34 -1.71
CA ASN A 62 -6.47 17.96 -3.06
C ASN A 62 -5.53 16.88 -3.63
N ASP A 63 -4.25 16.90 -3.25
CA ASP A 63 -3.27 15.91 -3.69
C ASP A 63 -3.56 14.54 -3.07
N ILE A 64 -3.86 14.51 -1.77
CA ILE A 64 -4.23 13.29 -1.04
C ILE A 64 -5.52 12.68 -1.60
N GLU A 65 -6.55 13.51 -1.84
CA GLU A 65 -7.79 13.07 -2.48
C GLU A 65 -7.54 12.45 -3.86
N LYS A 66 -6.77 13.12 -4.71
CA LYS A 66 -6.40 12.59 -6.03
C LYS A 66 -5.59 11.30 -5.96
N MET A 67 -4.78 11.13 -4.91
CA MET A 67 -4.05 9.87 -4.69
C MET A 67 -4.99 8.73 -4.34
N TYR A 68 -5.94 8.94 -3.42
CA TYR A 68 -6.96 7.94 -3.12
C TYR A 68 -7.76 7.60 -4.37
N TYR A 69 -8.23 8.61 -5.12
CA TYR A 69 -8.95 8.40 -6.36
C TYR A 69 -8.14 7.58 -7.36
N CYS A 70 -6.87 7.93 -7.58
CA CYS A 70 -5.98 7.20 -8.49
C CYS A 70 -5.86 5.72 -8.13
N VAL A 71 -5.54 5.43 -6.86
CA VAL A 71 -5.35 4.05 -6.39
C VAL A 71 -6.65 3.26 -6.46
N LEU A 72 -7.74 3.81 -5.92
CA LEU A 72 -9.04 3.16 -5.86
C LEU A 72 -9.63 2.92 -7.25
N ASN A 73 -9.59 3.94 -8.13
CA ASN A 73 -10.04 3.81 -9.50
C ASN A 73 -9.22 2.76 -10.26
N THR A 74 -7.92 2.63 -9.99
CA THR A 74 -7.09 1.62 -10.65
C THR A 74 -7.41 0.22 -10.16
N VAL A 75 -7.45 0.01 -8.85
CA VAL A 75 -7.76 -1.31 -8.27
C VAL A 75 -9.16 -1.78 -8.65
N LYS A 76 -10.13 -0.87 -8.81
CA LYS A 76 -11.49 -1.20 -9.28
C LYS A 76 -11.49 -2.07 -10.55
N HIS A 77 -10.50 -1.89 -11.43
CA HIS A 77 -10.39 -2.63 -12.69
C HIS A 77 -9.54 -3.91 -12.60
N MET A 78 -8.90 -4.16 -11.46
CA MET A 78 -8.04 -5.32 -11.22
C MET A 78 -8.82 -6.46 -10.55
N LYS A 79 -9.48 -7.29 -11.36
CA LYS A 79 -10.38 -8.36 -10.88
C LYS A 79 -9.67 -9.43 -10.06
N ASP A 80 -8.38 -9.61 -10.28
CA ASP A 80 -7.50 -10.56 -9.60
C ASP A 80 -6.86 -10.00 -8.33
N SER A 81 -7.22 -8.78 -7.91
CA SER A 81 -6.58 -8.08 -6.81
C SER A 81 -7.58 -7.56 -5.81
N TYR A 82 -7.12 -7.41 -4.56
CA TYR A 82 -7.87 -6.84 -3.45
C TYR A 82 -7.01 -5.82 -2.73
N LEU A 83 -7.55 -4.63 -2.47
CA LEU A 83 -6.84 -3.55 -1.81
C LEU A 83 -7.25 -3.42 -0.33
N ILE A 84 -6.25 -3.34 0.54
CA ILE A 84 -6.40 -2.83 1.90
C ILE A 84 -5.77 -1.45 1.98
N ILE A 85 -6.57 -0.42 2.23
CA ILE A 85 -6.09 0.91 2.60
C ILE A 85 -5.88 0.90 4.11
N LYS A 86 -4.61 0.89 4.55
CA LYS A 86 -4.24 0.93 5.97
C LYS A 86 -3.89 2.35 6.37
N LEU A 87 -4.80 2.99 7.09
CA LEU A 87 -4.62 4.35 7.59
C LEU A 87 -3.65 4.41 8.76
N HIS A 88 -3.04 5.56 8.96
CA HIS A 88 -2.30 5.86 10.19
C HIS A 88 -3.26 5.82 11.39
N PRO A 89 -2.85 5.33 12.59
CA PRO A 89 -3.74 5.25 13.75
C PRO A 89 -4.37 6.59 14.15
N ASN A 90 -3.64 7.67 13.91
CA ASN A 90 -4.08 9.04 14.21
C ASN A 90 -4.61 9.79 12.98
N ASP A 91 -4.83 9.11 11.85
CA ASP A 91 -5.40 9.74 10.66
C ASP A 91 -6.88 10.07 10.91
N PRO A 92 -7.30 11.34 10.91
CA PRO A 92 -8.70 11.70 11.12
C PRO A 92 -9.60 11.38 9.92
N GLN A 93 -9.05 10.93 8.78
CA GLN A 93 -9.77 10.87 7.51
C GLN A 93 -10.12 9.45 7.06
N ILE A 94 -10.69 8.64 7.96
CA ILE A 94 -11.24 7.35 7.53
C ILE A 94 -12.35 7.52 6.47
N PHE A 95 -13.10 8.62 6.56
CA PHE A 95 -14.26 8.90 5.73
C PHE A 95 -13.93 9.06 4.24
N LEU A 96 -12.84 9.73 3.89
CA LEU A 96 -12.54 10.05 2.48
C LEU A 96 -12.39 8.80 1.58
N PRO A 97 -11.50 7.83 1.87
CA PRO A 97 -11.41 6.63 1.05
C PRO A 97 -12.68 5.76 1.12
N GLU A 98 -13.40 5.76 2.24
CA GLU A 98 -14.67 5.04 2.37
C GLU A 98 -15.77 5.65 1.48
N GLU A 99 -15.87 6.98 1.43
CA GLU A 99 -16.79 7.70 0.56
C GLU A 99 -16.51 7.41 -0.92
N ILE A 100 -15.23 7.42 -1.32
CA ILE A 100 -14.84 7.08 -2.70
C ILE A 100 -15.23 5.63 -3.01
N ILE A 101 -14.97 4.67 -2.12
CA ILE A 101 -15.37 3.26 -2.31
C ILE A 101 -16.88 3.15 -2.50
N LYS A 102 -17.66 3.80 -1.64
CA LYS A 102 -19.13 3.78 -1.67
C LYS A 102 -19.65 4.43 -2.95
N HIS A 103 -19.20 5.65 -3.25
CA HIS A 103 -19.65 6.43 -4.40
C HIS A 103 -19.38 5.70 -5.72
N TYR A 104 -18.21 5.07 -5.87
CA TYR A 104 -17.82 4.37 -7.09
C TYR A 104 -18.14 2.86 -7.08
N SER A 105 -18.83 2.37 -6.07
CA SER A 105 -19.22 0.95 -5.90
C SER A 105 -18.03 -0.02 -6.06
N ILE A 106 -16.91 0.30 -5.40
CA ILE A 106 -15.67 -0.49 -5.49
C ILE A 106 -15.80 -1.72 -4.59
N LYS A 107 -15.76 -2.92 -5.19
CA LYS A 107 -16.02 -4.20 -4.49
C LYS A 107 -14.77 -4.90 -3.97
N ASN A 108 -13.59 -4.48 -4.41
CA ASN A 108 -12.31 -5.12 -4.11
C ASN A 108 -11.36 -4.20 -3.34
N ALA A 109 -11.91 -3.38 -2.45
CA ALA A 109 -11.14 -2.51 -1.57
C ALA A 109 -11.80 -2.42 -0.19
N ILE A 110 -10.99 -2.27 0.86
CA ILE A 110 -11.45 -1.97 2.22
C ILE A 110 -10.52 -0.96 2.88
N VAL A 111 -11.07 -0.14 3.76
CA VAL A 111 -10.32 0.80 4.61
C VAL A 111 -10.20 0.22 6.00
N ILE A 112 -9.00 0.24 6.57
CA ILE A 112 -8.76 -0.17 7.96
C ILE A 112 -7.87 0.84 8.65
N GLN A 113 -8.23 1.20 9.88
CA GLN A 113 -7.38 2.04 10.74
C GLN A 113 -6.63 1.21 11.78
N LYS A 114 -7.25 0.13 12.27
CA LYS A 114 -6.67 -0.81 13.26
C LYS A 114 -6.25 -2.12 12.62
N GLY A 115 -5.14 -2.68 13.08
CA GLY A 115 -4.63 -3.97 12.61
C GLY A 115 -3.12 -4.08 12.81
N ASN A 116 -2.60 -5.31 12.87
CA ASN A 116 -1.17 -5.56 12.94
C ASN A 116 -0.53 -5.28 11.57
N THR A 117 0.12 -4.13 11.44
CA THR A 117 0.81 -3.71 10.21
C THR A 117 1.82 -4.75 9.75
N GLU A 118 2.57 -5.37 10.67
CA GLU A 118 3.61 -6.35 10.32
C GLU A 118 3.01 -7.55 9.57
N PHE A 119 1.86 -8.03 10.04
CA PHE A 119 1.16 -9.17 9.42
C PHE A 119 0.49 -8.79 8.11
N ILE A 120 -0.07 -7.59 8.02
CA ILE A 120 -0.68 -7.08 6.79
C ILE A 120 0.39 -6.96 5.68
N LEU A 121 1.55 -6.39 6.00
CA LEU A 121 2.67 -6.31 5.05
C LEU A 121 3.16 -7.70 4.66
N ALA A 122 3.35 -8.61 5.62
CA ALA A 122 3.82 -9.97 5.34
C ALA A 122 2.85 -10.77 4.43
N ALA A 123 1.54 -10.55 4.58
CA ALA A 123 0.49 -11.18 3.78
C ALA A 123 0.34 -10.57 2.38
N SER A 124 0.75 -9.31 2.20
CA SER A 124 0.62 -8.57 0.93
C SER A 124 1.42 -9.20 -0.21
N ASP A 125 1.02 -8.92 -1.44
CA ASP A 125 1.75 -9.22 -2.66
C ASP A 125 2.42 -7.94 -3.22
N CYS A 126 1.90 -6.75 -2.87
CA CYS A 126 2.53 -5.45 -3.16
C CYS A 126 2.12 -4.40 -2.10
N VAL A 127 3.01 -3.45 -1.82
CA VAL A 127 2.76 -2.33 -0.90
C VAL A 127 2.89 -1.00 -1.62
N ILE A 128 1.86 -0.17 -1.56
CA ILE A 128 1.86 1.22 -2.01
C ILE A 128 2.04 2.11 -0.77
N THR A 129 2.85 3.16 -0.83
CA THR A 129 2.99 4.11 0.29
C THR A 129 3.36 5.52 -0.18
N THR A 130 3.08 6.53 0.64
CA THR A 130 3.25 7.96 0.32
C THR A 130 4.54 8.59 0.86
N THR A 131 5.48 7.77 1.35
CA THR A 131 6.68 8.11 2.17
C THR A 131 6.44 7.78 3.65
N SER A 132 6.67 6.53 4.04
CA SER A 132 6.56 6.06 5.42
C SER A 132 7.64 5.02 5.72
N GLY A 133 8.01 4.87 7.00
CA GLY A 133 8.86 3.75 7.45
C GLY A 133 8.28 2.38 7.08
N THR A 134 6.96 2.31 6.84
CA THR A 134 6.27 1.11 6.37
C THR A 134 6.77 0.62 5.01
N GLY A 135 7.29 1.50 4.15
CA GLY A 135 7.95 1.11 2.90
C GLY A 135 9.21 0.29 3.16
N LEU A 136 10.07 0.72 4.09
CA LEU A 136 11.27 -0.03 4.49
C LEU A 136 10.89 -1.36 5.15
N GLU A 137 9.86 -1.36 5.99
CA GLU A 137 9.36 -2.57 6.64
C GLU A 137 8.85 -3.60 5.63
N ALA A 138 8.13 -3.16 4.60
CA ALA A 138 7.69 -3.99 3.48
C ALA A 138 8.88 -4.61 2.72
N MET A 139 9.96 -3.85 2.55
CA MET A 139 11.19 -4.35 1.92
C MET A 139 11.87 -5.45 2.75
N ILE A 140 11.83 -5.37 4.09
CA ILE A 140 12.39 -6.42 4.97
C ILE A 140 11.66 -7.75 4.77
N VAL A 141 10.34 -7.73 4.54
CA VAL A 141 9.52 -8.92 4.23
C VAL A 141 9.44 -9.25 2.73
N GLU A 142 10.35 -8.67 1.96
CA GLU A 142 10.54 -8.90 0.52
C GLU A 142 9.29 -8.65 -0.30
N LYS A 143 8.65 -7.51 -0.05
CA LYS A 143 7.48 -7.06 -0.82
C LYS A 143 7.89 -5.98 -1.81
N PRO A 144 7.41 -6.05 -3.07
CA PRO A 144 7.49 -4.92 -3.99
C PRO A 144 6.83 -3.68 -3.38
N VAL A 145 7.51 -2.54 -3.46
CA VAL A 145 7.02 -1.26 -2.92
C VAL A 145 6.77 -0.26 -4.06
N ILE A 146 5.64 0.43 -4.03
CA ILE A 146 5.35 1.55 -4.93
C ILE A 146 5.28 2.80 -4.07
N GLN A 147 6.18 3.75 -4.31
CA GLN A 147 6.13 5.03 -3.63
C GLN A 147 5.32 6.03 -4.47
N LEU A 148 4.19 6.47 -3.94
CA LEU A 148 3.42 7.55 -4.54
C LEU A 148 3.92 8.89 -3.99
N LYS A 149 4.27 9.82 -4.88
CA LYS A 149 4.40 11.24 -4.54
C LYS A 149 3.57 12.05 -5.52
N PHE A 150 2.84 13.04 -5.02
CA PHE A 150 2.11 13.94 -5.91
C PHE A 150 3.10 14.83 -6.68
N ARG A 151 2.85 15.06 -7.98
CA ARG A 151 3.76 15.69 -8.98
C ARG A 151 4.98 14.87 -9.45
N LYS A 152 5.24 13.69 -8.88
CA LYS A 152 6.28 12.75 -9.38
C LYS A 152 5.98 11.33 -8.92
N LEU A 153 5.62 10.42 -9.82
CA LEU A 153 5.50 9.01 -9.46
C LEU A 153 6.90 8.36 -9.49
N ILE A 154 7.43 8.06 -8.31
CA ILE A 154 8.69 7.32 -8.19
C ILE A 154 8.33 5.89 -7.81
N VAL A 155 8.39 4.99 -8.77
CA VAL A 155 8.13 3.59 -8.48
C VAL A 155 9.46 2.92 -8.18
N ILE A 156 9.59 2.42 -6.97
CA ILE A 156 10.79 1.71 -6.54
C ILE A 156 10.44 0.23 -6.44
N VAL A 157 10.42 -0.48 -7.57
CA VAL A 157 10.15 -1.92 -7.56
C VAL A 157 11.38 -2.64 -7.03
N ILE A 158 11.28 -3.16 -5.81
CA ILE A 158 12.31 -4.02 -5.24
C ILE A 158 11.79 -5.45 -5.35
N GLU A 159 12.31 -6.19 -6.34
CA GLU A 159 11.88 -7.56 -6.61
C GLU A 159 12.41 -8.52 -5.53
N LYS A 160 13.67 -8.31 -5.06
CA LYS A 160 14.35 -9.09 -4.00
C LYS A 160 15.47 -8.25 -3.34
N ARG A 161 16.01 -8.72 -2.20
CA ARG A 161 17.14 -8.11 -1.46
C ARG A 161 18.34 -7.70 -2.35
N THR A 162 18.51 -8.33 -3.51
CA THR A 162 19.63 -8.11 -4.43
C THR A 162 19.27 -7.44 -5.76
N LYS A 163 17.99 -7.14 -6.01
CA LYS A 163 17.55 -6.54 -7.29
C LYS A 163 16.54 -5.42 -7.08
N ILE A 164 17.02 -4.20 -7.24
CA ILE A 164 16.21 -2.96 -7.23
C ILE A 164 16.01 -2.54 -8.68
N ARG A 165 14.76 -2.44 -9.12
CA ARG A 165 14.38 -1.78 -10.38
C ARG A 165 13.69 -0.47 -10.06
N LEU A 166 14.34 0.63 -10.39
CA LEU A 166 13.77 1.97 -10.26
C LEU A 166 13.04 2.32 -11.55
N TYR A 167 11.74 2.55 -11.46
CA TYR A 167 10.94 3.08 -12.57
C TYR A 167 10.52 4.50 -12.20
N PHE A 168 11.04 5.48 -12.95
CA PHE A 168 10.64 6.87 -12.80
C PHE A 168 9.51 7.18 -13.79
N LEU A 169 8.31 7.43 -13.28
CA LEU A 169 7.18 7.85 -14.10
C LEU A 169 6.82 9.29 -13.76
N ARG A 170 6.95 10.20 -14.73
CA ARG A 170 6.39 11.54 -14.60
C ARG A 170 4.88 11.46 -14.83
N LEU A 171 4.09 11.79 -13.80
CA LEU A 171 2.65 11.92 -13.92
C LEU A 171 2.34 13.28 -14.54
N ASP A 172 2.06 13.27 -15.84
CA ASP A 172 1.28 14.33 -16.48
C ASP A 172 -0.19 13.89 -16.45
N PHE A 173 -1.12 14.83 -16.64
CA PHE A 173 -2.57 14.75 -16.36
C PHE A 173 -3.33 13.48 -16.83
N ASN A 174 -2.75 12.61 -17.65
CA ASN A 174 -3.26 11.26 -17.97
C ASN A 174 -2.76 10.17 -16.98
N ILE A 175 -3.23 10.27 -15.74
CA ILE A 175 -2.84 9.44 -14.59
C ILE A 175 -3.24 7.95 -14.75
N ARG A 176 -4.36 7.66 -15.42
CA ARG A 176 -4.95 6.31 -15.50
C ARG A 176 -4.07 5.28 -16.22
N VAL A 177 -3.48 5.65 -17.35
CA VAL A 177 -2.78 4.70 -18.23
C VAL A 177 -1.44 4.27 -17.62
N LYS A 178 -0.68 5.20 -17.02
CA LYS A 178 0.65 4.92 -16.47
C LYS A 178 0.61 4.08 -15.19
N PHE A 179 -0.40 4.29 -14.33
CA PHE A 179 -0.51 3.55 -13.06
C PHE A 179 -1.02 2.12 -13.27
N PHE A 180 -1.95 1.92 -14.20
CA PHE A 180 -2.40 0.59 -14.61
C PHE A 180 -1.25 -0.24 -15.20
N PHE A 181 -0.47 0.33 -16.13
CA PHE A 181 0.67 -0.37 -16.74
C PHE A 181 1.72 -0.80 -15.72
N LEU A 182 2.02 0.08 -14.77
CA LEU A 182 2.99 -0.18 -13.72
C LEU A 182 2.59 -1.32 -12.78
N ILE A 183 1.34 -1.32 -12.33
CA ILE A 183 0.87 -2.38 -11.44
C ILE A 183 0.87 -3.72 -12.19
N ASN A 184 0.49 -3.75 -13.47
CA ASN A 184 0.59 -4.95 -14.28
C ASN A 184 2.05 -5.44 -14.40
N ILE A 185 3.04 -4.55 -14.54
CA ILE A 185 4.47 -4.94 -14.54
C ILE A 185 4.89 -5.61 -13.22
N ILE A 186 4.31 -5.20 -12.09
CA ILE A 186 4.66 -5.75 -10.77
C ILE A 186 3.99 -7.11 -10.53
N PHE A 187 2.85 -7.37 -11.18
CA PHE A 187 2.08 -8.61 -11.02
C PHE A 187 2.31 -9.66 -12.12
N LEU A 188 2.95 -9.29 -13.23
CA LEU A 188 3.50 -10.21 -14.25
C LEU A 188 4.78 -10.88 -13.75
#